data_AF-A0A4U5PRQ7-F1
#
_entry.id   AF-A0A4U5PRQ7-F1
#
_cell.length_a   1.000
_cell.length_b   1.000
_cell.length_c   1.000
_cell.angle_alpha   90.00
_cell.angle_beta   90.00
_cell.angle_gamma   90.00
#
_symmetry.space_group_name_H-M   'P 1'
#
loop_
_entity.id
_entity.type
_entity.pdbx_description
1 polymer ?
#
loop_
_entity_poly.entity_id
_entity_poly.type
_entity_poly.pdbx_seq_one_letter_code
_entity_poly.pdbx_strand_id
1 'polypeptide(L)'
;MGLNRFSSLAGTLMIYAMVLSQSWWSCHGCLDEERSALLRIHSSFNYSSGTFLQPWGKVADCCSWEGVDYNFTTGRVVELYLPGKREEGLGDLYLNVSLFRPFQELQHLDLRGNFIVGCVENEGFERLSGLDSLVFLDLGENKFDNSVLSSLGGLSSLKSLDIAYNQLKGSFNVTELDALINLERVNLAGNEIDKFVLSEDTRGFGNVSFISLSNSTSNGRALPFTLLESLMKFPYFRTLSLAKNNLEGSFGTTLDKGNLWY
;
A
#
# COMPACT_ATOMS: atom_id res chain seq x y z
N MET A 1 8.21 68.96 15.71
CA MET A 1 6.80 68.54 15.87
C MET A 1 6.28 68.23 14.48
N GLY A 2 6.44 67.01 13.98
CA GLY A 2 5.82 65.77 14.47
C GLY A 2 4.71 65.41 13.47
N LEU A 3 5.06 64.87 12.30
CA LEU A 3 4.98 63.43 12.03
C LEU A 3 3.75 62.81 12.71
N ASN A 4 2.57 62.87 12.07
CA ASN A 4 1.40 62.05 12.39
C ASN A 4 0.32 62.12 11.28
N ARG A 5 0.70 61.87 10.01
CA ARG A 5 -0.27 61.64 8.91
C ARG A 5 0.09 60.45 8.00
N PHE A 6 0.94 59.53 8.47
CA PHE A 6 1.28 58.30 7.74
C PHE A 6 0.75 57.01 8.40
N SER A 7 0.09 57.08 9.56
CA SER A 7 -0.37 55.88 10.29
C SER A 7 -1.72 55.32 9.81
N SER A 8 -2.54 56.08 9.08
CA SER A 8 -3.89 55.65 8.69
C SER A 8 -3.93 54.87 7.37
N LEU A 9 -3.13 55.25 6.37
CA LEU A 9 -3.07 54.55 5.08
C LEU A 9 -2.30 53.23 5.14
N ALA A 10 -1.27 53.14 5.97
CA ALA A 10 -0.54 51.89 6.21
C ALA A 10 -1.42 50.84 6.93
N GLY A 11 -2.31 51.29 7.82
CA GLY A 11 -3.27 50.42 8.51
C GLY A 11 -4.33 49.84 7.57
N THR A 12 -4.88 50.63 6.65
CA THR A 12 -5.87 50.14 5.68
C THR A 12 -5.27 49.27 4.57
N LEU A 13 -4.03 49.56 4.12
CA LEU A 13 -3.27 48.68 3.22
C LEU A 13 -2.87 47.35 3.90
N MET A 14 -2.51 47.37 5.19
CA MET A 14 -2.29 46.12 5.94
C MET A 14 -3.55 45.30 6.12
N ILE A 15 -4.73 45.92 6.33
CA ILE A 15 -6.00 45.18 6.41
C ILE A 15 -6.34 44.55 5.05
N TYR A 16 -6.12 45.23 3.93
CA TYR A 16 -6.31 44.62 2.61
C TYR A 16 -5.29 43.52 2.30
N ALA A 17 -4.03 43.68 2.70
CA ALA A 17 -3.02 42.63 2.58
C ALA A 17 -3.30 41.44 3.49
N MET A 18 -3.88 41.67 4.69
CA MET A 18 -4.34 40.61 5.60
C MET A 18 -5.59 39.92 5.07
N VAL A 19 -6.53 40.63 4.43
CA VAL A 19 -7.71 40.04 3.77
C VAL A 19 -7.31 39.27 2.50
N LEU A 20 -6.28 39.71 1.77
CA LEU A 20 -5.68 38.97 0.65
C LEU A 20 -4.73 37.84 1.11
N SER A 21 -4.31 37.82 2.39
CA SER A 21 -3.64 36.68 3.01
C SER A 21 -4.61 35.77 3.79
N GLN A 22 -5.89 36.13 3.88
CA GLN A 22 -6.96 35.25 4.40
C GLN A 22 -7.50 34.30 3.32
N SER A 23 -6.96 34.31 2.10
CA SER A 23 -7.11 33.19 1.16
C SER A 23 -6.13 32.05 1.45
N TRP A 24 -5.79 31.82 2.72
CA TRP A 24 -4.99 30.69 3.17
C TRP A 24 -5.87 29.72 3.96
N TRP A 25 -6.08 28.55 3.35
CA TRP A 25 -6.66 27.31 3.89
C TRP A 25 -8.15 27.27 4.21
N SER A 26 -9.00 27.50 3.21
CA SER A 26 -10.29 26.81 3.18
C SER A 26 -10.07 25.40 2.62
N CYS A 27 -10.03 24.40 3.51
CA CYS A 27 -10.21 23.01 3.09
C CYS A 27 -11.59 22.91 2.42
N HIS A 28 -11.64 22.43 1.18
CA HIS A 28 -12.90 22.21 0.45
C HIS A 28 -13.49 20.81 0.68
N GLY A 29 -12.94 20.06 1.64
CA GLY A 29 -13.26 18.66 1.88
C GLY A 29 -12.79 17.73 0.76
N CYS A 30 -13.00 16.42 0.94
CA CYS A 30 -12.95 15.46 -0.17
C CYS A 30 -14.33 15.39 -0.84
N LEU A 31 -14.41 14.87 -2.07
CA LEU A 31 -15.69 14.68 -2.75
C LEU A 31 -16.70 13.89 -1.91
N ASP A 32 -17.99 14.21 -2.01
CA ASP A 32 -19.06 13.55 -1.23
C ASP A 32 -19.06 12.02 -1.39
N GLU A 33 -18.73 11.53 -2.58
CA GLU A 33 -18.61 10.09 -2.86
C GLU A 33 -17.44 9.45 -2.12
N GLU A 34 -16.26 10.09 -2.12
CA GLU A 34 -15.07 9.63 -1.40
C GLU A 34 -15.26 9.73 0.11
N ARG A 35 -15.89 10.81 0.58
CA ARG A 35 -16.31 10.97 1.98
C ARG A 35 -17.23 9.83 2.41
N SER A 36 -18.24 9.50 1.61
CA SER A 36 -19.18 8.43 1.90
C SER A 36 -18.48 7.06 1.90
N ALA A 37 -17.53 6.86 0.98
CA ALA A 37 -16.71 5.65 0.91
C ALA A 37 -15.85 5.48 2.16
N LEU A 38 -15.17 6.55 2.59
CA LEU A 38 -14.37 6.55 3.81
C LEU A 38 -15.24 6.19 5.03
N LEU A 39 -16.43 6.77 5.21
CA LEU A 39 -17.31 6.40 6.33
C LEU A 39 -17.71 4.92 6.30
N ARG A 40 -17.93 4.35 5.11
CA ARG A 40 -18.22 2.92 4.95
C ARG A 40 -17.00 2.06 5.27
N ILE A 41 -15.80 2.45 4.82
CA ILE A 41 -14.54 1.80 5.18
C ILE A 41 -14.38 1.81 6.69
N HIS A 42 -14.51 2.97 7.34
CA HIS A 42 -14.43 3.07 8.80
C HIS A 42 -15.37 2.07 9.49
N SER A 43 -16.62 1.98 9.04
CA SER A 43 -17.58 1.02 9.60
C SER A 43 -17.22 -0.45 9.34
N SER A 44 -16.56 -0.77 8.21
CA SER A 44 -16.25 -2.16 7.85
C SER A 44 -15.12 -2.76 8.70
N PHE A 45 -14.24 -1.93 9.27
CA PHE A 45 -13.22 -2.40 10.22
C PHE A 45 -13.80 -2.64 11.65
N ASN A 46 -15.10 -2.35 11.84
CA ASN A 46 -15.99 -2.71 12.95
C ASN A 46 -15.54 -2.26 14.35
N TYR A 47 -15.27 -0.97 14.48
CA TYR A 47 -14.89 -0.33 15.74
C TYR A 47 -16.04 -0.33 16.77
N SER A 48 -15.81 -0.88 17.97
CA SER A 48 -16.82 -0.82 19.04
C SER A 48 -16.36 -0.25 20.38
N SER A 49 -15.07 0.08 20.63
CA SER A 49 -14.72 0.69 21.93
C SER A 49 -13.42 1.49 22.16
N GLY A 50 -12.51 1.77 21.21
CA GLY A 50 -11.17 2.28 21.59
C GLY A 50 -10.63 3.51 20.84
N THR A 51 -10.72 4.70 21.44
CA THR A 51 -10.20 6.08 21.16
C THR A 51 -9.14 6.42 20.08
N PHE A 52 -8.80 5.55 19.13
CA PHE A 52 -7.63 5.71 18.24
C PHE A 52 -7.93 6.35 16.89
N LEU A 53 -9.20 6.45 16.51
CA LEU A 53 -9.64 7.40 15.48
C LEU A 53 -10.51 8.42 16.21
N GLN A 54 -10.04 9.68 16.28
CA GLN A 54 -10.97 10.80 16.42
C GLN A 54 -12.06 10.58 15.37
N PRO A 55 -13.35 10.60 15.74
CA PRO A 55 -14.40 10.09 14.88
C PRO A 55 -14.31 10.84 13.56
N TRP A 56 -14.12 10.11 12.45
CA TRP A 56 -14.48 10.62 11.13
C TRP A 56 -15.96 11.04 11.24
N GLY A 57 -16.17 12.32 11.56
CA GLY A 57 -17.24 12.69 12.48
C GLY A 57 -17.73 14.10 12.26
N LYS A 58 -18.98 14.18 11.80
CA LYS A 58 -19.93 15.30 11.64
C LYS A 58 -19.47 16.58 10.92
N VAL A 59 -18.19 16.93 10.90
CA VAL A 59 -17.67 18.10 10.20
C VAL A 59 -17.33 17.72 8.74
N ALA A 60 -17.57 18.65 7.81
CA ALA A 60 -17.63 18.43 6.36
C ALA A 60 -16.28 18.05 5.70
N ASP A 61 -15.18 18.26 6.41
CA ASP A 61 -13.88 18.36 5.77
C ASP A 61 -13.01 17.13 6.07
N CYS A 62 -12.78 16.30 5.05
CA CYS A 62 -11.89 15.13 5.13
C CYS A 62 -10.43 15.49 5.47
N CYS A 63 -10.08 16.78 5.42
CA CYS A 63 -8.74 17.30 5.71
C CYS A 63 -8.23 17.07 7.13
N SER A 64 -9.13 16.78 8.08
CA SER A 64 -8.73 16.46 9.45
C SER A 64 -8.74 14.96 9.74
N TRP A 65 -8.99 14.12 8.74
CA TRP A 65 -9.15 12.69 8.94
C TRP A 65 -7.77 12.04 8.96
N GLU A 66 -7.43 11.48 10.12
CA GLU A 66 -6.16 10.80 10.29
C GLU A 66 -6.02 9.67 9.25
N GLY A 67 -4.89 9.68 8.55
CA GLY A 67 -4.59 8.69 7.52
C GLY A 67 -5.26 8.94 6.16
N VAL A 68 -5.79 10.14 5.92
CA VAL A 68 -6.30 10.55 4.60
C VAL A 68 -5.49 11.74 4.10
N ASP A 69 -4.82 11.59 2.96
CA ASP A 69 -4.22 12.71 2.24
C ASP A 69 -4.95 12.96 0.92
N TYR A 70 -4.95 14.20 0.46
CA TYR A 70 -5.72 14.64 -0.69
C TYR A 70 -4.97 15.68 -1.53
N ASN A 71 -5.28 15.71 -2.80
CA ASN A 71 -4.80 16.74 -3.70
C ASN A 71 -5.64 18.01 -3.54
N PHE A 72 -5.03 19.11 -3.07
CA PHE A 72 -5.72 20.38 -2.85
C PHE A 72 -6.28 21.04 -4.11
N THR A 73 -5.76 20.67 -5.29
CA THR A 73 -6.22 21.20 -6.58
C THR A 73 -7.46 20.48 -7.08
N THR A 74 -7.51 19.16 -6.92
CA THR A 74 -8.62 18.32 -7.43
C THR A 74 -9.67 18.01 -6.35
N GLY A 75 -9.33 18.17 -5.07
CA GLY A 75 -10.18 17.78 -3.93
C GLY A 75 -10.31 16.26 -3.78
N ARG A 76 -9.40 15.48 -4.39
CA ARG A 76 -9.46 14.02 -4.42
C ARG A 76 -8.48 13.40 -3.45
N VAL A 77 -8.89 12.30 -2.82
CA VAL A 77 -8.00 11.48 -1.99
C VAL A 77 -6.92 10.85 -2.85
N VAL A 78 -5.66 11.02 -2.43
CA VAL A 78 -4.48 10.44 -3.11
C VAL A 78 -3.77 9.40 -2.25
N GLU A 79 -3.99 9.40 -0.94
CA GLU A 79 -3.38 8.40 -0.06
C GLU A 79 -4.33 8.04 1.08
N LEU A 80 -4.41 6.73 1.35
CA LEU A 80 -5.12 6.14 2.47
C LEU A 80 -4.15 5.33 3.31
N TYR A 81 -3.85 5.84 4.49
CA TYR A 81 -3.00 5.22 5.48
C TYR A 81 -3.84 4.63 6.60
N LEU A 82 -4.18 3.34 6.46
CA LEU A 82 -5.09 2.63 7.35
C LEU A 82 -4.41 1.45 8.07
N PRO A 83 -3.21 1.59 8.66
CA PRO A 83 -2.63 0.48 9.40
C PRO A 83 -3.31 0.27 10.75
N GLY A 84 -3.45 -0.99 11.17
CA GLY A 84 -3.86 -1.33 12.54
C GLY A 84 -5.24 -0.80 12.94
N LYS A 85 -6.16 -0.62 12.00
CA LYS A 85 -7.50 -0.06 12.24
C LYS A 85 -8.48 -1.08 12.81
N ARG A 86 -8.18 -2.38 12.66
CA ARG A 86 -8.99 -3.46 13.25
C ARG A 86 -8.46 -3.87 14.62
N GLU A 87 -9.36 -3.96 15.60
CA GLU A 87 -9.06 -4.52 16.91
C GLU A 87 -8.85 -6.05 16.83
N GLU A 88 -7.77 -6.57 17.43
CA GLU A 88 -7.41 -8.00 17.41
C GLU A 88 -8.54 -8.91 17.91
N GLY A 89 -9.28 -8.47 18.93
CA GLY A 89 -10.37 -9.23 19.55
C GLY A 89 -11.58 -9.48 18.63
N LEU A 90 -11.69 -8.78 17.50
CA LEU A 90 -12.77 -8.98 16.52
C LEU A 90 -12.54 -10.16 15.58
N GLY A 91 -11.37 -10.79 15.64
CA GLY A 91 -11.01 -11.94 14.80
C GLY A 91 -10.76 -11.56 13.35
N ASP A 92 -10.91 -12.51 12.45
CA ASP A 92 -10.51 -12.37 11.04
C ASP A 92 -11.43 -11.41 10.25
N LEU A 93 -10.84 -10.65 9.31
CA LEU A 93 -11.56 -9.74 8.42
C LEU A 93 -11.55 -10.25 6.97
N TYR A 94 -12.74 -10.30 6.37
CA TYR A 94 -12.91 -10.39 4.92
C TYR A 94 -13.17 -9.00 4.37
N LEU A 95 -12.21 -8.47 3.60
CA LEU A 95 -12.26 -7.10 3.11
C LEU A 95 -13.24 -6.97 1.94
N ASN A 96 -14.12 -5.97 1.98
CA ASN A 96 -14.88 -5.54 0.81
C ASN A 96 -14.06 -4.46 0.08
N VAL A 97 -13.31 -4.87 -0.94
CA VAL A 97 -12.38 -3.98 -1.64
C VAL A 97 -13.14 -2.99 -2.55
N SER A 98 -14.38 -3.29 -2.95
CA SER A 98 -15.21 -2.35 -3.72
C SER A 98 -15.48 -1.03 -2.99
N LEU A 99 -15.28 -0.97 -1.66
CA LEU A 99 -15.35 0.28 -0.90
C LEU A 99 -14.30 1.31 -1.34
N PHE A 100 -13.19 0.89 -1.95
CA PHE A 100 -12.12 1.79 -2.41
C PHE A 100 -12.31 2.31 -3.83
N ARG A 101 -13.34 1.85 -4.55
CA ARG A 101 -13.62 2.28 -5.93
C ARG A 101 -13.77 3.79 -6.13
N PRO A 102 -14.38 4.57 -5.20
CA PRO A 102 -14.57 6.00 -5.43
C PRO A 102 -13.27 6.82 -5.52
N PHE A 103 -12.14 6.30 -5.01
CA PHE A 103 -10.86 7.02 -4.96
C PHE A 103 -10.07 6.91 -6.28
N GLN A 104 -10.54 7.58 -7.33
CA GLN A 104 -9.97 7.47 -8.69
C GLN A 104 -8.55 8.05 -8.82
N GLU A 105 -8.15 8.95 -7.92
CA GLU A 105 -6.80 9.52 -7.87
C GLU A 105 -5.94 8.87 -6.78
N LEU A 106 -6.38 7.76 -6.17
CA LEU A 106 -5.63 7.06 -5.13
C LEU A 106 -4.31 6.54 -5.68
N GLN A 107 -3.22 6.92 -5.02
CA GLN A 107 -1.85 6.55 -5.36
C GLN A 107 -1.26 5.55 -4.37
N HIS A 108 -1.56 5.72 -3.09
CA HIS A 108 -1.03 4.89 -2.01
C HIS A 108 -2.17 4.33 -1.15
N LEU A 109 -2.16 3.02 -0.94
CA LEU A 109 -3.10 2.33 -0.06
C LEU A 109 -2.33 1.46 0.93
N ASP A 110 -2.31 1.85 2.20
CA ASP A 110 -1.76 1.05 3.31
C ASP A 110 -2.90 0.44 4.12
N LEU A 111 -2.97 -0.90 4.12
CA LEU A 111 -3.94 -1.73 4.85
C LEU A 111 -3.25 -2.67 5.84
N ARG A 112 -2.03 -2.34 6.26
CA ARG A 112 -1.20 -3.20 7.10
C ARG A 112 -1.80 -3.48 8.47
N GLY A 113 -1.56 -4.66 9.02
CA GLY A 113 -1.89 -4.91 10.44
C GLY A 113 -3.40 -4.97 10.74
N ASN A 114 -4.24 -5.36 9.78
CA ASN A 114 -5.70 -5.32 9.93
C ASN A 114 -6.35 -6.71 10.06
N PHE A 115 -5.56 -7.76 10.31
CA PHE A 115 -6.04 -9.15 10.43
C PHE A 115 -6.89 -9.60 9.24
N ILE A 116 -6.60 -9.09 8.04
CA ILE A 116 -7.32 -9.45 6.81
C ILE A 116 -6.88 -10.85 6.37
N VAL A 117 -7.83 -11.77 6.24
CA VAL A 117 -7.58 -13.14 5.78
C VAL A 117 -7.88 -13.33 4.29
N GLY A 118 -8.72 -12.46 3.72
CA GLY A 118 -9.17 -12.57 2.35
C GLY A 118 -10.15 -11.47 1.99
N CYS A 119 -10.77 -11.58 0.82
CA CYS A 119 -11.77 -10.63 0.34
C CYS A 119 -13.17 -11.24 0.41
N VAL A 120 -14.19 -10.39 0.51
CA VAL A 120 -15.58 -10.81 0.30
C VAL A 120 -15.71 -11.36 -1.13
N GLU A 121 -16.53 -12.41 -1.30
CA GLU A 121 -16.72 -13.07 -2.60
C GLU A 121 -17.16 -12.07 -3.67
N ASN A 122 -16.47 -12.09 -4.82
CA ASN A 122 -16.66 -11.14 -5.92
C ASN A 122 -16.43 -9.67 -5.51
N GLU A 123 -15.70 -9.38 -4.43
CA GLU A 123 -15.41 -8.02 -3.99
C GLU A 123 -13.91 -7.85 -3.66
N GLY A 124 -13.04 -8.56 -4.39
CA GLY A 124 -11.59 -8.53 -4.20
C GLY A 124 -10.90 -7.39 -4.95
N PHE A 125 -9.57 -7.43 -5.00
CA PHE A 125 -8.75 -6.38 -5.63
C PHE A 125 -9.02 -6.21 -7.13
N GLU A 126 -9.63 -7.19 -7.80
CA GLU A 126 -10.06 -7.07 -9.19
C GLU A 126 -11.09 -5.93 -9.35
N ARG A 127 -11.79 -5.57 -8.27
CA ARG A 127 -12.73 -4.46 -8.25
C ARG A 127 -12.07 -3.11 -8.41
N LEU A 128 -10.77 -2.99 -8.13
CA LEU A 128 -9.99 -1.78 -8.32
C LEU A 128 -9.35 -1.69 -9.72
N SER A 129 -9.69 -2.62 -10.62
CA SER A 129 -9.33 -2.48 -12.03
C SER A 129 -9.79 -1.12 -12.57
N GLY A 130 -8.86 -0.37 -13.16
CA GLY A 130 -9.09 1.00 -13.64
C GLY A 130 -8.71 2.11 -12.67
N LEU A 131 -8.22 1.80 -11.46
CA LEU A 131 -7.51 2.78 -10.63
C LEU A 131 -6.10 3.02 -11.18
N ASP A 132 -6.03 3.77 -12.26
CA ASP A 132 -4.79 4.00 -13.04
C ASP A 132 -3.73 4.82 -12.26
N SER A 133 -4.12 5.43 -11.14
CA SER A 133 -3.21 6.20 -10.28
C SER A 133 -2.54 5.37 -9.18
N LEU A 134 -3.03 4.15 -8.89
CA LEU A 134 -2.57 3.36 -7.74
C LEU A 134 -1.17 2.78 -7.98
N VAL A 135 -0.16 3.36 -7.33
CA VAL A 135 1.26 3.01 -7.54
C VAL A 135 1.85 2.17 -6.42
N PHE A 136 1.26 2.23 -5.22
CA PHE A 136 1.72 1.52 -4.04
C PHE A 136 0.56 0.88 -3.28
N LEU A 137 0.72 -0.39 -2.94
CA LEU A 137 -0.22 -1.17 -2.15
C LEU A 137 0.55 -1.91 -1.05
N ASP A 138 0.20 -1.63 0.20
CA ASP A 138 0.74 -2.32 1.37
C ASP A 138 -0.35 -3.16 2.04
N LEU A 139 -0.17 -4.47 1.97
CA LEU A 139 -0.98 -5.52 2.58
C LEU A 139 -0.23 -6.23 3.71
N GLY A 140 0.87 -5.66 4.18
CA GLY A 140 1.76 -6.26 5.15
C GLY A 140 1.06 -6.60 6.48
N GLU A 141 1.67 -7.49 7.27
CA GLU A 141 1.21 -7.82 8.63
C GLU A 141 -0.29 -8.21 8.69
N ASN A 142 -0.77 -8.93 7.67
CA ASN A 142 -2.13 -9.48 7.61
C ASN A 142 -2.07 -11.02 7.64
N LYS A 143 -3.13 -11.68 7.21
CA LYS A 143 -3.25 -13.15 7.21
C LYS A 143 -3.56 -13.69 5.82
N PHE A 144 -3.19 -12.97 4.76
CA PHE A 144 -3.42 -13.43 3.38
C PHE A 144 -2.63 -14.70 3.10
N ASP A 145 -3.26 -15.64 2.38
CA ASP A 145 -2.58 -16.78 1.76
C ASP A 145 -2.41 -16.52 0.24
N ASN A 146 -1.91 -17.53 -0.49
CA ASN A 146 -1.63 -17.38 -1.91
C ASN A 146 -2.88 -17.10 -2.77
N SER A 147 -4.10 -17.27 -2.26
CA SER A 147 -5.34 -16.99 -3.00
C SER A 147 -5.52 -15.50 -3.32
N VAL A 148 -4.88 -14.60 -2.58
CA VAL A 148 -4.95 -13.15 -2.83
C VAL A 148 -4.40 -12.77 -4.21
N LEU A 149 -3.45 -13.54 -4.74
CA LEU A 149 -2.72 -13.23 -5.96
C LEU A 149 -3.64 -13.08 -7.18
N SER A 150 -4.66 -13.94 -7.30
CA SER A 150 -5.59 -13.95 -8.43
C SER A 150 -6.44 -12.67 -8.50
N SER A 151 -6.62 -11.98 -7.38
CA SER A 151 -7.37 -10.71 -7.32
C SER A 151 -6.51 -9.49 -7.67
N LEU A 152 -5.18 -9.59 -7.58
CA LEU A 152 -4.29 -8.44 -7.76
C LEU A 152 -4.07 -8.09 -9.23
N GLY A 153 -4.30 -9.02 -10.18
CA GLY A 153 -3.99 -8.84 -11.60
C GLY A 153 -4.63 -7.62 -12.30
N GLY A 154 -5.68 -7.02 -11.72
CA GLY A 154 -6.33 -5.81 -12.26
C GLY A 154 -5.56 -4.50 -12.03
N LEU A 155 -4.52 -4.48 -11.19
CA LEU A 155 -3.85 -3.27 -10.71
C LEU A 155 -2.66 -2.86 -11.61
N SER A 156 -2.90 -2.68 -12.91
CA SER A 156 -1.83 -2.50 -13.91
C SER A 156 -0.89 -1.30 -13.67
N SER A 157 -1.33 -0.28 -12.93
CA SER A 157 -0.57 0.91 -12.51
C SER A 157 0.43 0.66 -11.38
N LEU A 158 0.29 -0.46 -10.66
CA LEU A 158 1.03 -0.75 -9.45
C LEU A 158 2.53 -0.89 -9.73
N LYS A 159 3.36 -0.14 -8.98
CA LYS A 159 4.83 -0.19 -9.05
C LYS A 159 5.45 -0.94 -7.88
N SER A 160 4.80 -0.90 -6.73
CA SER A 160 5.31 -1.54 -5.52
C SER A 160 4.18 -2.23 -4.76
N LEU A 161 4.41 -3.50 -4.47
CA LEU A 161 3.52 -4.35 -3.67
C LEU A 161 4.28 -4.78 -2.41
N ASP A 162 3.75 -4.41 -1.25
CA ASP A 162 4.15 -4.99 0.02
C ASP A 162 3.10 -6.00 0.47
N ILE A 163 3.52 -7.25 0.68
CA ILE A 163 2.69 -8.30 1.26
C ILE A 163 3.51 -9.09 2.30
N ALA A 164 4.45 -8.41 2.95
CA ALA A 164 5.29 -8.98 3.98
C ALA A 164 4.47 -9.44 5.19
N TYR A 165 4.99 -10.42 5.94
CA TYR A 165 4.40 -10.90 7.18
C TYR A 165 2.94 -11.33 7.02
N ASN A 166 2.68 -12.13 5.98
CA ASN A 166 1.40 -12.79 5.72
C ASN A 166 1.56 -14.32 5.87
N GLN A 167 0.58 -15.09 5.41
CA GLN A 167 0.59 -16.55 5.45
C GLN A 167 0.91 -17.17 4.08
N LEU A 168 1.63 -16.43 3.23
CA LEU A 168 2.04 -16.94 1.92
C LEU A 168 3.05 -18.07 2.13
N LYS A 169 2.82 -19.22 1.50
CA LYS A 169 3.66 -20.41 1.70
C LYS A 169 3.75 -21.29 0.47
N GLY A 170 4.81 -22.08 0.40
CA GLY A 170 4.98 -23.05 -0.67
C GLY A 170 5.21 -22.39 -2.03
N SER A 171 4.36 -22.72 -3.00
CA SER A 171 4.52 -22.22 -4.37
C SER A 171 3.87 -20.85 -4.56
N PHE A 172 4.66 -19.83 -4.86
CA PHE A 172 4.17 -18.50 -5.22
C PHE A 172 3.95 -18.45 -6.74
N ASN A 173 2.69 -18.40 -7.17
CA ASN A 173 2.35 -18.39 -8.61
C ASN A 173 2.46 -16.97 -9.18
N VAL A 174 3.53 -16.71 -9.93
CA VAL A 174 3.79 -15.37 -10.47
C VAL A 174 2.85 -15.04 -11.63
N THR A 175 2.27 -16.06 -12.28
CA THR A 175 1.41 -15.86 -13.45
C THR A 175 0.16 -15.04 -13.15
N GLU A 176 -0.32 -15.08 -11.90
CA GLU A 176 -1.46 -14.27 -11.43
C GLU A 176 -1.15 -12.77 -11.42
N LEU A 177 0.14 -12.41 -11.41
CA LEU A 177 0.63 -11.03 -11.35
C LEU A 177 1.19 -10.54 -12.70
N ASP A 178 1.05 -11.31 -13.77
CA ASP A 178 1.61 -10.97 -15.09
C ASP A 178 1.03 -9.68 -15.69
N ALA A 179 -0.20 -9.35 -15.33
CA ALA A 179 -0.87 -8.12 -15.76
C ALA A 179 -0.33 -6.86 -15.05
N LEU A 180 0.46 -7.02 -13.99
CA LEU A 180 1.12 -5.92 -13.28
C LEU A 180 2.38 -5.47 -14.03
N ILE A 181 2.18 -4.94 -15.24
CA ILE A 181 3.26 -4.60 -16.18
C ILE A 181 4.21 -3.51 -15.68
N ASN A 182 3.79 -2.72 -14.70
CA ASN A 182 4.58 -1.64 -14.11
C ASN A 182 5.22 -2.04 -12.76
N LEU A 183 5.03 -3.28 -12.29
CA LEU A 183 5.53 -3.70 -10.99
C LEU A 183 7.05 -3.80 -10.99
N GLU A 184 7.69 -3.07 -10.08
CA GLU A 184 9.15 -2.97 -9.96
C GLU A 184 9.67 -3.56 -8.66
N ARG A 185 8.86 -3.50 -7.59
CA ARG A 185 9.26 -3.88 -6.24
C ARG A 185 8.21 -4.78 -5.59
N VAL A 186 8.67 -5.90 -5.03
CA VAL A 186 7.82 -6.81 -4.27
C VAL A 186 8.47 -7.12 -2.93
N ASN A 187 7.78 -6.84 -1.83
CA ASN A 187 8.21 -7.24 -0.50
C ASN A 187 7.42 -8.46 -0.04
N LEU A 188 8.13 -9.57 0.14
CA LEU A 188 7.62 -10.88 0.56
C LEU A 188 8.21 -11.30 1.91
N ALA A 189 8.86 -10.37 2.62
CA ALA A 189 9.52 -10.65 3.88
C ALA A 189 8.58 -11.36 4.87
N GLY A 190 9.09 -12.25 5.72
CA GLY A 190 8.29 -12.91 6.75
C GLY A 190 7.28 -13.95 6.26
N ASN A 191 7.28 -14.30 4.96
CA ASN A 191 6.49 -15.39 4.38
C ASN A 191 7.31 -16.67 4.16
N GLU A 192 6.65 -17.81 3.98
CA GLU A 192 7.25 -19.16 3.88
C GLU A 192 7.30 -19.69 2.44
N ILE A 193 7.82 -18.90 1.50
CA ILE A 193 7.84 -19.25 0.07
C ILE A 193 8.93 -20.30 -0.23
N ASP A 194 8.57 -21.35 -0.96
CA ASP A 194 9.47 -22.43 -1.40
C ASP A 194 10.03 -22.22 -2.81
N LYS A 195 9.22 -21.66 -3.70
CA LYS A 195 9.58 -21.44 -5.11
C LYS A 195 8.63 -20.44 -5.77
N PHE A 196 9.14 -19.74 -6.76
CA PHE A 196 8.31 -19.04 -7.73
C PHE A 196 7.92 -19.99 -8.86
N VAL A 197 6.64 -20.02 -9.20
CA VAL A 197 6.10 -20.75 -10.34
C VAL A 197 5.88 -19.75 -11.47
N LEU A 198 6.48 -20.04 -12.62
CA LEU A 198 6.38 -19.30 -13.87
C LEU A 198 5.76 -20.23 -14.92
N SER A 199 5.02 -19.69 -15.89
CA SER A 199 4.71 -20.42 -17.14
C SER A 199 5.67 -19.98 -18.26
N GLU A 200 5.82 -20.81 -19.28
CA GLU A 200 6.69 -20.51 -20.44
C GLU A 200 6.27 -19.21 -21.17
N ASP A 201 4.99 -18.86 -21.09
CA ASP A 201 4.42 -17.65 -21.71
C ASP A 201 4.38 -16.44 -20.76
N THR A 202 4.77 -16.62 -19.50
CA THR A 202 4.71 -15.53 -18.51
C THR A 202 5.87 -14.59 -18.61
N ARG A 203 5.61 -13.31 -18.33
CA ARG A 203 6.68 -12.33 -18.15
C ARG A 203 7.40 -12.52 -16.82
N GLY A 204 6.86 -13.35 -15.92
CA GLY A 204 7.53 -13.79 -14.70
C GLY A 204 7.99 -12.59 -13.88
N PHE A 205 7.07 -11.67 -13.58
CA PHE A 205 7.41 -10.36 -13.04
C PHE A 205 8.26 -9.48 -13.98
N GLY A 206 7.71 -9.19 -15.17
CA GLY A 206 8.44 -8.60 -16.29
C GLY A 206 9.21 -7.30 -16.08
N ASN A 207 8.99 -6.54 -15.00
CA ASN A 207 9.78 -5.35 -14.65
C ASN A 207 10.30 -5.36 -13.19
N VAL A 208 10.06 -6.44 -12.44
CA VAL A 208 10.46 -6.48 -11.03
C VAL A 208 11.97 -6.56 -10.94
N SER A 209 12.54 -5.54 -10.32
CA SER A 209 13.96 -5.40 -10.10
C SER A 209 14.35 -5.65 -8.66
N PHE A 210 13.41 -5.50 -7.71
CA PHE A 210 13.63 -5.66 -6.29
C PHE A 210 12.66 -6.69 -5.69
N ILE A 211 13.21 -7.70 -5.03
CA ILE A 211 12.45 -8.66 -4.21
C ILE A 211 13.07 -8.70 -2.82
N SER A 212 12.24 -8.57 -1.80
CA SER A 212 12.63 -8.81 -0.41
C SER A 212 12.06 -10.14 0.08
N LEU A 213 12.94 -11.02 0.56
CA LEU A 213 12.64 -12.28 1.24
C LEU A 213 13.25 -12.26 2.65
N SER A 214 13.34 -11.07 3.24
CA SER A 214 13.87 -10.90 4.59
C SER A 214 13.04 -11.68 5.61
N ASN A 215 13.69 -12.26 6.62
CA ASN A 215 12.99 -12.98 7.70
C ASN A 215 12.07 -14.13 7.22
N SER A 216 12.37 -14.77 6.09
CA SER A 216 11.65 -15.91 5.51
C SER A 216 12.11 -17.28 6.03
N THR A 217 13.12 -17.30 6.90
CA THR A 217 13.63 -18.48 7.61
C THR A 217 13.24 -18.49 9.09
N SER A 218 12.24 -17.72 9.48
CA SER A 218 11.69 -17.79 10.83
C SER A 218 11.30 -19.25 11.14
N ASN A 219 11.38 -19.64 12.42
CA ASN A 219 11.15 -21.02 12.88
C ASN A 219 12.24 -22.05 12.50
N GLY A 220 13.45 -21.61 12.13
CA GLY A 220 14.59 -22.50 11.89
C GLY A 220 14.57 -23.21 10.53
N ARG A 221 13.70 -22.79 9.61
CA ARG A 221 13.63 -23.27 8.23
C ARG A 221 14.76 -22.66 7.40
N ALA A 222 15.46 -23.44 6.58
CA ALA A 222 16.42 -22.90 5.61
C ALA A 222 15.72 -22.32 4.37
N LEU A 223 16.36 -21.37 3.69
CA LEU A 223 15.88 -20.95 2.36
C LEU A 223 16.04 -22.12 1.38
N PRO A 224 14.96 -22.59 0.73
CA PRO A 224 15.05 -23.72 -0.16
C PRO A 224 15.79 -23.33 -1.45
N PHE A 225 16.62 -24.26 -1.93
CA PHE A 225 17.39 -24.05 -3.16
C PHE A 225 16.49 -23.76 -4.38
N THR A 226 15.30 -24.36 -4.44
CA THR A 226 14.29 -24.12 -5.47
C THR A 226 13.84 -22.66 -5.56
N LEU A 227 13.88 -21.92 -4.44
CA LEU A 227 13.56 -20.50 -4.42
C LEU A 227 14.64 -19.70 -5.15
N LEU A 228 15.90 -19.97 -4.83
CA LEU A 228 17.05 -19.34 -5.50
C LEU A 228 17.06 -19.67 -6.99
N GLU A 229 16.83 -20.94 -7.36
CA GLU A 229 16.74 -21.34 -8.77
C GLU A 229 15.65 -20.60 -9.52
N SER A 230 14.49 -20.41 -8.89
CA SER A 230 13.38 -19.70 -9.52
C SER A 230 13.64 -18.19 -9.70
N LEU A 231 14.37 -17.57 -8.77
CA LEU A 231 14.78 -16.16 -8.88
C LEU A 231 15.69 -15.90 -10.09
N MET A 232 16.55 -16.86 -10.44
CA MET A 232 17.45 -16.74 -11.61
C MET A 232 16.70 -16.70 -12.95
N LYS A 233 15.41 -17.02 -12.97
CA LYS A 233 14.59 -17.01 -14.18
C LYS A 233 13.99 -15.63 -14.49
N PHE A 234 14.08 -14.68 -13.56
CA PHE A 234 13.50 -13.35 -13.72
C PHE A 234 14.42 -12.43 -14.55
N PRO A 235 13.97 -11.94 -15.73
CA PRO A 235 14.86 -11.28 -16.69
C PRO A 235 15.39 -9.91 -16.24
N TYR A 236 14.68 -9.22 -15.35
CA TYR A 236 15.04 -7.86 -14.88
C TYR A 236 15.37 -7.80 -13.39
N PHE A 237 15.46 -8.94 -12.72
CA PHE A 237 15.76 -9.00 -11.30
C PHE A 237 17.18 -8.52 -11.02
N ARG A 238 17.33 -7.56 -10.10
CA ARG A 238 18.61 -6.88 -9.80
C ARG A 238 19.00 -6.92 -8.34
N THR A 239 18.02 -6.88 -7.45
CA THR A 239 18.27 -6.68 -6.01
C THR A 239 17.44 -7.64 -5.20
N LEU A 240 18.12 -8.47 -4.42
CA LEU A 240 17.54 -9.39 -3.45
C LEU A 240 17.85 -8.91 -2.04
N SER A 241 16.83 -8.68 -1.21
CA SER A 241 17.03 -8.51 0.23
C SER A 241 16.81 -9.84 0.96
N LEU A 242 17.86 -10.34 1.63
CA LEU A 242 17.81 -11.54 2.49
C LEU A 242 18.05 -11.21 3.97
N ALA A 243 17.90 -9.95 4.37
CA ALA A 243 18.17 -9.54 5.76
C ALA A 243 17.38 -10.39 6.77
N LYS A 244 17.98 -10.65 7.94
CA LYS A 244 17.36 -11.42 9.03
C LYS A 244 16.97 -12.86 8.66
N ASN A 245 17.66 -13.48 7.70
CA ASN A 245 17.55 -14.92 7.44
C ASN A 245 18.69 -15.70 8.09
N ASN A 246 18.44 -16.97 8.42
CA ASN A 246 19.45 -17.94 8.81
C ASN A 246 20.06 -18.57 7.55
N LEU A 247 21.11 -17.94 7.03
CA LEU A 247 21.81 -18.41 5.83
C LEU A 247 22.88 -19.44 6.22
N GLU A 248 22.46 -20.70 6.40
CA GLU A 248 23.36 -21.84 6.58
C GLU A 248 23.48 -22.65 5.27
N GLY A 249 24.71 -23.08 4.93
CA GLY A 249 25.00 -23.85 3.72
C GLY A 249 25.96 -23.15 2.75
N SER A 250 26.60 -23.91 1.86
CA SER A 250 27.37 -23.33 0.76
C SER A 250 26.42 -22.95 -0.36
N PHE A 251 26.43 -21.68 -0.77
CA PHE A 251 25.93 -21.33 -2.09
C PHE A 251 26.76 -22.13 -3.09
N GLY A 252 26.15 -23.15 -3.71
CA GLY A 252 26.77 -23.86 -4.82
C GLY A 252 27.31 -22.83 -5.81
N THR A 253 28.45 -23.14 -6.44
CA THR A 253 29.33 -22.29 -7.26
C THR A 253 28.68 -21.64 -8.51
N THR A 254 27.37 -21.41 -8.50
CA THR A 254 26.55 -20.92 -9.61
C THR A 254 26.14 -19.45 -9.45
N LEU A 255 26.35 -18.84 -8.27
CA LEU A 255 26.11 -17.40 -8.04
C LEU A 255 27.33 -16.57 -8.44
N ASP A 256 27.78 -16.69 -9.69
CA ASP A 256 28.87 -15.89 -10.24
C ASP A 256 28.36 -15.03 -11.40
N LYS A 257 27.40 -14.16 -11.10
CA LYS A 257 27.11 -12.95 -11.88
C LYS A 257 26.78 -11.83 -10.90
N GLY A 258 27.71 -10.88 -10.81
CA GLY A 258 27.74 -9.83 -9.79
C GLY A 258 26.43 -9.09 -9.65
N ASN A 259 25.93 -9.05 -8.40
CA ASN A 259 25.15 -7.98 -7.76
C ASN A 259 24.62 -8.46 -6.38
N LEU A 260 25.46 -9.10 -5.58
CA LEU A 260 25.15 -9.36 -4.16
C LEU A 260 25.91 -8.32 -3.33
N TRP A 261 25.19 -7.33 -2.81
CA TRP A 261 25.70 -6.47 -1.74
C TRP A 261 25.34 -7.14 -0.41
N TYR A 262 26.35 -7.43 0.41
CA TYR A 262 26.20 -7.92 1.78
C TYR A 262 25.59 -6.85 2.70
#